data_AF-A0A7X7JMT3-F1
#
_entry.id   AF-A0A7X7JMT3-F1
#
_cell.length_a   1.000
_cell.length_b   1.000
_cell.length_c   1.000
_cell.angle_alpha   90.00
_cell.angle_beta   90.00
_cell.angle_gamma   90.00
#
_symmetry.space_group_name_H-M   'P 1'
#
loop_
_entity.id
_entity.type
_entity.pdbx_description
1 polymer ?
#
loop_
_entity_poly.entity_id
_entity_poly.type
_entity_poly.pdbx_seq_one_letter_code
_entity_poly.pdbx_strand_id
1 'polypeptide(L)'
;MRFVTAALCIMLVLAAAGCGTDGSAGSAAGSAIRVEPSPEGNLYAFARVVLVDVTLSPGTCVQRGAGGTSSIPCVVVQGQVRNMDLDHDRVALFAYGYDIAGQRVAETLDADGEIAGQIVLQLEHGDTGDFALHLSECDETEVIRIFAFTYAGSES
;
A
#
# COMPACT_ATOMS: atom_id res chain seq x y z
N MET A 1 20.02 -21.21 45.92
CA MET A 1 19.65 -21.50 44.52
C MET A 1 19.48 -20.17 43.81
N ARG A 2 20.36 -19.86 42.86
CA ARG A 2 20.39 -18.60 42.12
C ARG A 2 19.73 -18.85 40.76
N PHE A 3 18.59 -18.24 40.49
CA PHE A 3 18.02 -18.20 39.15
C PHE A 3 18.63 -17.01 38.42
N VAL A 4 19.43 -17.32 37.42
CA VAL A 4 19.94 -16.39 36.41
C VAL A 4 18.83 -16.24 35.37
N THR A 5 18.14 -15.10 35.35
CA THR A 5 17.18 -14.81 34.29
C THR A 5 17.88 -13.99 33.22
N ALA A 6 18.18 -14.65 32.11
CA ALA A 6 18.86 -14.10 30.95
C ALA A 6 18.02 -12.96 30.33
N ALA A 7 18.74 -11.91 29.91
CA ALA A 7 18.21 -10.77 29.18
C ALA A 7 17.63 -11.21 27.82
N LEU A 8 16.36 -10.91 27.60
CA LEU A 8 15.72 -11.02 26.29
C LEU A 8 15.82 -9.65 25.59
N CYS A 9 16.93 -9.39 24.92
CA CYS A 9 17.03 -8.28 23.98
C CYS A 9 16.21 -8.63 22.73
N ILE A 10 14.99 -8.12 22.64
CA ILE A 10 14.20 -8.12 21.41
C ILE A 10 14.84 -7.08 20.48
N MET A 11 15.75 -7.55 19.61
CA MET A 11 16.23 -6.80 18.46
C MET A 11 15.12 -6.77 17.42
N LEU A 12 14.42 -5.64 17.35
CA LEU A 12 13.49 -5.31 16.28
C LEU A 12 14.32 -5.09 15.01
N VAL A 13 14.42 -6.11 14.16
CA VAL A 13 15.04 -5.97 12.84
C VAL A 13 14.01 -5.30 11.93
N LEU A 14 14.08 -3.98 11.78
CA LEU A 14 13.48 -3.30 10.64
C LEU A 14 14.29 -3.70 9.40
N ALA A 15 13.81 -4.69 8.67
CA ALA A 15 14.26 -4.92 7.31
C ALA A 15 13.64 -3.81 6.43
N ALA A 16 14.34 -2.69 6.33
CA ALA A 16 14.16 -1.78 5.21
C ALA A 16 14.71 -2.50 3.97
N ALA A 17 13.83 -3.18 3.24
CA ALA A 17 14.12 -3.60 1.87
C ALA A 17 14.20 -2.33 1.03
N GLY A 18 15.40 -1.72 0.99
CA GLY A 18 15.70 -0.70 0.01
C GLY A 18 15.67 -1.36 -1.37
N CYS A 19 15.04 -0.71 -2.35
CA CYS A 19 15.14 -1.12 -3.74
C CYS A 19 16.63 -1.16 -4.10
N GLY A 20 17.18 -2.36 -4.28
CA GLY A 20 18.61 -2.58 -4.43
C GLY A 20 19.10 -2.01 -5.75
N THR A 21 19.99 -1.02 -5.71
CA THR A 21 20.68 -0.54 -6.91
C THR A 21 21.86 -1.46 -7.24
N ASP A 22 21.59 -2.68 -7.69
CA ASP A 22 22.62 -3.51 -8.32
C ASP A 22 22.48 -3.37 -9.84
N GLY A 23 23.37 -2.55 -10.40
CA GLY A 23 23.45 -2.29 -11.83
C GLY A 23 23.69 -3.58 -12.61
N SER A 24 22.69 -3.99 -13.39
CA SER A 24 22.86 -4.90 -14.51
C SER A 24 21.99 -4.43 -15.66
N ALA A 25 22.63 -3.92 -16.71
CA ALA A 25 21.98 -3.58 -17.96
C ALA A 25 21.43 -4.86 -18.61
N GLY A 26 20.12 -5.04 -18.48
CA GLY A 26 19.37 -6.11 -19.13
C GLY A 26 17.95 -5.63 -19.37
N SER A 27 17.66 -5.24 -20.61
CA SER A 27 16.30 -4.96 -21.09
C SER A 27 15.42 -6.18 -20.80
N ALA A 28 14.50 -6.04 -19.83
CA ALA A 28 13.46 -7.02 -19.57
C ALA A 28 12.14 -6.41 -20.06
N ALA A 29 11.59 -7.04 -21.10
CA ALA A 29 10.25 -6.78 -21.61
C ALA A 29 9.25 -6.76 -20.46
N GLY A 30 8.32 -5.80 -20.49
CA GLY A 30 7.36 -5.55 -19.43
C GLY A 30 6.62 -6.82 -19.00
N SER A 31 7.03 -7.36 -17.85
CA SER A 31 6.16 -8.19 -17.04
C SER A 31 5.09 -7.25 -16.50
N ALA A 32 3.85 -7.39 -16.97
CA ALA A 32 2.77 -6.57 -16.46
C ALA A 32 2.63 -6.83 -14.96
N ILE A 33 2.90 -5.82 -14.14
CA ILE A 33 2.77 -5.89 -12.67
C ILE A 33 1.36 -6.40 -12.36
N ARG A 34 1.27 -7.48 -11.59
CA ARG A 34 -0.04 -8.04 -11.20
C ARG A 34 -0.62 -7.24 -10.04
N VAL A 35 -1.94 -7.10 -10.00
CA VAL A 35 -2.64 -6.51 -8.85
C VAL A 35 -3.46 -7.59 -8.15
N GLU A 36 -3.34 -7.63 -6.83
CA GLU A 36 -4.10 -8.52 -5.96
C GLU A 36 -4.85 -7.71 -4.87
N PRO A 37 -6.07 -8.12 -4.47
CA PRO A 37 -6.87 -9.17 -5.10
C PRO A 37 -7.24 -8.79 -6.54
N SER A 38 -7.69 -9.77 -7.33
CA SER A 38 -8.28 -9.45 -8.62
C SER A 38 -9.51 -8.55 -8.42
N PRO A 39 -9.86 -7.71 -9.41
CA PRO A 39 -11.15 -7.04 -9.43
C PRO A 39 -12.30 -8.00 -9.13
N GLU A 40 -13.36 -7.46 -8.52
CA GLU A 40 -14.52 -8.16 -7.95
C GLU A 40 -14.23 -8.98 -6.68
N GLY A 41 -12.95 -9.07 -6.27
CA GLY A 41 -12.55 -9.67 -5.00
C GLY A 41 -12.67 -8.71 -3.81
N ASN A 42 -12.84 -9.28 -2.60
CA ASN A 42 -12.69 -8.52 -1.37
C ASN A 42 -11.20 -8.17 -1.15
N LEU A 43 -10.93 -6.94 -0.76
CA LEU A 43 -9.59 -6.51 -0.32
C LEU A 43 -9.18 -7.28 0.94
N TYR A 44 -7.88 -7.46 1.11
CA TYR A 44 -7.31 -8.23 2.23
C TYR A 44 -7.47 -7.47 3.56
N ALA A 45 -8.63 -7.56 4.21
CA ALA A 45 -8.80 -7.43 5.65
C ALA A 45 -10.21 -7.88 6.09
N PHE A 46 -10.49 -7.76 7.38
CA PHE A 46 -11.79 -8.02 8.02
C PHE A 46 -12.95 -7.13 7.51
N ALA A 47 -12.65 -6.17 6.63
CA ALA A 47 -13.62 -5.24 6.07
C ALA A 47 -14.26 -5.79 4.79
N ARG A 48 -15.57 -5.53 4.62
CA ARG A 48 -16.30 -5.90 3.42
C ARG A 48 -16.12 -4.81 2.36
N VAL A 49 -14.93 -4.70 1.78
CA VAL A 49 -14.64 -3.73 0.72
C VAL A 49 -14.27 -4.48 -0.55
N VAL A 50 -14.97 -4.17 -1.64
CA VAL A 50 -14.81 -4.84 -2.94
C VAL A 50 -14.00 -3.95 -3.86
N LEU A 51 -12.92 -4.49 -4.44
CA LEU A 51 -12.20 -3.82 -5.51
C LEU A 51 -13.03 -3.96 -6.81
N VAL A 52 -13.41 -2.85 -7.43
CA VAL A 52 -14.29 -2.86 -8.62
C VAL A 52 -13.44 -2.88 -9.89
N ASP A 53 -12.48 -1.98 -9.98
CA ASP A 53 -11.51 -1.91 -11.08
C ASP A 53 -10.15 -1.44 -10.55
N VAL A 54 -9.12 -1.61 -11.39
CA VAL A 54 -7.79 -1.08 -11.11
C VAL A 54 -7.01 -0.87 -12.41
N THR A 55 -6.26 0.22 -12.43
CA THR A 55 -5.31 0.59 -13.48
C THR A 55 -4.01 1.05 -12.85
N LEU A 56 -2.91 0.79 -13.55
CA LEU A 56 -1.58 1.19 -13.14
C LEU A 56 -1.03 2.18 -14.17
N SER A 57 -0.42 3.26 -13.69
CA SER A 57 0.28 4.21 -14.54
C SER A 57 1.55 4.73 -13.87
N PRO A 58 2.60 5.06 -14.64
CA PRO A 58 3.74 5.78 -14.10
C PRO A 58 3.32 7.20 -13.71
N GLY A 59 3.87 7.73 -12.62
CA GLY A 59 3.62 9.08 -12.15
C GLY A 59 4.82 9.71 -11.45
N THR A 60 4.60 10.92 -10.93
CA THR A 60 5.59 11.67 -10.17
C THR A 60 5.02 12.06 -8.81
N CYS A 61 5.69 11.61 -7.77
CA CYS A 61 5.27 11.79 -6.39
C CYS A 61 6.10 12.86 -5.71
N VAL A 62 5.45 13.56 -4.78
CA VAL A 62 6.06 14.69 -4.06
C VAL A 62 6.52 14.20 -2.70
N GLN A 63 7.83 14.09 -2.52
CA GLN A 63 8.43 13.74 -1.23
C GLN A 63 8.88 15.02 -0.52
N ARG A 64 8.47 15.19 0.74
CA ARG A 64 8.96 16.26 1.62
C ARG A 64 10.08 15.72 2.50
N GLY A 65 11.25 16.35 2.44
CA GLY A 65 12.40 16.04 3.29
C GLY A 65 12.96 17.29 3.98
N ALA A 66 13.99 17.10 4.80
CA ALA A 66 14.63 18.21 5.53
C ALA A 66 15.23 19.29 4.61
N GLY A 67 15.51 18.96 3.34
CA GLY A 67 16.03 19.88 2.32
C GLY A 67 14.95 20.53 1.42
N GLY A 68 13.67 20.34 1.71
CA GLY A 68 12.56 20.84 0.89
C GLY A 68 11.80 19.73 0.17
N THR A 69 11.13 20.10 -0.91
CA THR A 69 10.24 19.21 -1.66
C THR A 69 10.94 18.69 -2.91
N SER A 70 11.02 17.38 -3.09
CA SER A 70 11.56 16.72 -4.29
C SER A 70 10.48 15.91 -5.00
N SER A 71 10.56 15.85 -6.33
CA SER A 71 9.75 14.93 -7.11
C SER A 71 10.53 13.64 -7.35
N ILE A 72 9.90 12.51 -7.06
CA ILE A 72 10.43 11.17 -7.29
C ILE A 72 9.48 10.41 -8.22
N PRO A 73 9.98 9.49 -9.06
CA PRO A 73 9.10 8.62 -9.82
C PRO A 73 8.33 7.69 -8.88
N CYS A 74 7.13 7.32 -9.30
CA CYS A 74 6.25 6.44 -8.53
C CYS A 74 5.27 5.71 -9.45
N VAL A 75 4.68 4.63 -8.94
CA VAL A 75 3.56 3.95 -9.58
C VAL A 75 2.26 4.48 -9.00
N VAL A 76 1.37 4.95 -9.87
CA VAL A 76 0.03 5.40 -9.50
C VAL A 76 -0.94 4.25 -9.72
N VAL A 77 -1.56 3.78 -8.65
CA VAL A 77 -2.59 2.75 -8.63
C VAL A 77 -3.94 3.44 -8.50
N GLN A 78 -4.74 3.40 -9.55
CA GLN A 78 -6.06 4.04 -9.60
C GLN A 78 -7.16 3.04 -9.82
N GLY A 79 -8.33 3.29 -9.27
CA GLY A 79 -9.49 2.46 -9.51
C GLY A 79 -10.66 2.86 -8.63
N GLN A 80 -11.57 1.92 -8.44
CA GLN A 80 -12.80 2.08 -7.68
C GLN A 80 -12.90 0.98 -6.63
N VAL A 81 -13.37 1.37 -5.45
CA VAL A 81 -13.78 0.43 -4.40
C VAL A 81 -15.23 0.65 -4.04
N ARG A 82 -15.90 -0.43 -3.64
CA ARG A 82 -17.26 -0.38 -3.10
C ARG A 82 -17.26 -0.81 -1.64
N ASN A 83 -17.82 0.04 -0.77
CA ASN A 83 -18.01 -0.31 0.62
C ASN A 83 -19.24 -1.21 0.76
N MET A 84 -19.07 -2.39 1.34
CA MET A 84 -20.16 -3.32 1.67
C MET A 84 -20.24 -3.58 3.18
N ASP A 85 -19.49 -2.82 3.99
CA ASP A 85 -19.67 -2.76 5.43
C ASP A 85 -20.98 -2.04 5.74
N LEU A 86 -21.72 -2.53 6.75
CA LEU A 86 -23.01 -1.97 7.16
C LEU A 86 -22.85 -0.95 8.28
N ASP A 87 -21.76 -1.05 9.05
CA ASP A 87 -21.60 -0.33 10.32
C ASP A 87 -20.56 0.81 10.23
N HIS A 88 -19.82 0.88 9.12
CA HIS A 88 -18.67 1.77 8.96
C HIS A 88 -18.69 2.48 7.62
N ASP A 89 -18.43 3.80 7.64
CA ASP A 89 -18.46 4.69 6.46
C ASP A 89 -17.07 5.22 6.06
N ARG A 90 -16.02 4.96 6.85
CA ARG A 90 -14.63 5.28 6.50
C ARG A 90 -13.95 4.05 5.93
N VAL A 91 -13.38 4.19 4.73
CA VAL A 91 -12.59 3.16 4.06
C VAL A 91 -11.15 3.63 3.96
N ALA A 92 -10.27 3.07 4.79
CA ALA A 92 -8.83 3.27 4.66
C ALA A 92 -8.27 2.32 3.60
N LEU A 93 -7.41 2.84 2.71
CA LEU A 93 -6.78 2.09 1.62
C LEU A 93 -5.28 2.29 1.62
N PHE A 94 -4.54 1.21 1.42
CA PHE A 94 -3.10 1.22 1.22
C PHE A 94 -2.66 0.02 0.38
N ALA A 95 -1.45 0.06 -0.14
CA ALA A 95 -0.90 -1.00 -0.96
C ALA A 95 0.59 -1.21 -0.74
N TYR A 96 1.03 -2.44 -1.02
CA TYR A 96 2.43 -2.84 -0.99
C TYR A 96 2.80 -3.55 -2.29
N GLY A 97 3.97 -3.25 -2.83
CA GLY A 97 4.57 -3.99 -3.92
C GLY A 97 5.49 -5.09 -3.38
N TYR A 98 5.45 -6.25 -4.02
CA TYR A 98 6.22 -7.43 -3.68
C TYR A 98 7.02 -7.93 -4.87
N ASP A 99 8.24 -8.39 -4.61
CA ASP A 99 9.09 -9.04 -5.59
C ASP A 99 8.69 -10.52 -5.80
N ILE A 100 9.42 -11.22 -6.67
CA ILE A 100 9.20 -12.64 -6.97
C ILE A 100 9.43 -13.56 -5.75
N ALA A 101 10.25 -13.14 -4.79
CA ALA A 101 10.51 -13.86 -3.55
C ALA A 101 9.44 -13.57 -2.46
N GLY A 102 8.46 -12.70 -2.76
CA GLY A 102 7.43 -12.26 -1.84
C GLY A 102 7.93 -11.27 -0.78
N GLN A 103 9.10 -10.64 -0.97
CA GLN A 103 9.58 -9.55 -0.13
C GLN A 103 8.90 -8.26 -0.53
N ARG A 104 8.58 -7.42 0.47
CA ARG A 104 7.99 -6.10 0.24
C ARG A 104 9.07 -5.15 -0.27
N VAL A 105 8.90 -4.61 -1.47
CA VAL A 105 9.87 -3.73 -2.16
C VAL A 105 9.29 -2.35 -2.51
N ALA A 106 7.97 -2.19 -2.40
CA ALA A 106 7.30 -0.90 -2.57
C ALA A 106 6.18 -0.70 -1.55
N GLU A 107 5.87 0.57 -1.26
CA GLU A 107 4.79 0.95 -0.34
C GLU A 107 4.11 2.24 -0.74
N THR A 108 2.85 2.40 -0.29
CA THR A 108 2.09 3.65 -0.41
C THR A 108 2.81 4.81 0.27
N LEU A 109 2.93 5.92 -0.46
CA LEU A 109 3.57 7.18 -0.07
C LEU A 109 2.56 8.24 0.39
N ASP A 110 1.27 8.03 0.12
CA ASP A 110 0.21 8.94 0.50
C ASP A 110 0.16 9.16 2.02
N ALA A 111 -0.14 10.39 2.42
CA ALA A 111 -0.28 10.77 3.83
C ALA A 111 -1.55 11.60 4.06
N ASP A 112 -2.52 11.48 3.15
CA ASP A 112 -3.78 12.22 3.19
C ASP A 112 -4.82 11.55 4.09
N GLY A 113 -4.54 10.33 4.58
CA GLY A 113 -5.32 9.65 5.60
C GLY A 113 -4.98 10.06 7.04
N GLU A 114 -5.67 9.45 8.00
CA GLU A 114 -5.37 9.60 9.43
C GLU A 114 -4.01 9.00 9.84
N ILE A 115 -3.49 8.08 9.03
CA ILE A 115 -2.20 7.41 9.20
C ILE A 115 -1.38 7.64 7.93
N ALA A 116 -0.07 7.87 8.08
CA ALA A 116 0.83 7.96 6.92
C ALA A 116 0.97 6.59 6.23
N GLY A 117 1.00 6.58 4.90
CA GLY A 117 1.03 5.37 4.08
C GLY A 117 -0.36 4.84 3.70
N GLN A 118 -1.41 5.65 3.85
CA GLN A 118 -2.77 5.31 3.43
C GLN A 118 -3.55 6.57 3.00
N ILE A 119 -4.63 6.35 2.27
CA ILE A 119 -5.70 7.32 2.06
C ILE A 119 -6.95 6.87 2.80
N VAL A 120 -7.91 7.78 2.98
CA VAL A 120 -9.23 7.46 3.55
C VAL A 120 -10.31 8.03 2.64
N LEU A 121 -11.28 7.19 2.27
CA LEU A 121 -12.49 7.58 1.57
C LEU A 121 -13.68 7.57 2.56
N GLN A 122 -14.65 8.45 2.34
CA GLN A 122 -15.95 8.37 3.00
C GLN A 122 -16.96 7.79 2.02
N LEU A 123 -17.43 6.58 2.31
CA LEU A 123 -18.34 5.81 1.45
C LEU A 123 -19.37 5.13 2.34
N GLU A 124 -20.65 5.44 2.17
CA GLU A 124 -21.71 4.72 2.88
C GLU A 124 -21.84 3.27 2.38
N HIS A 125 -22.67 2.48 3.05
CA HIS A 125 -22.95 1.12 2.61
C HIS A 125 -23.50 1.10 1.17
N GLY A 126 -22.83 0.36 0.29
CA GLY A 126 -23.17 0.20 -1.11
C GLY A 126 -22.53 1.24 -2.03
N ASP A 127 -21.98 2.33 -1.48
CA ASP A 127 -21.35 3.38 -2.27
C ASP A 127 -20.05 2.91 -2.91
N THR A 128 -19.80 3.41 -4.12
CA THR A 128 -18.57 3.21 -4.87
C THR A 128 -17.82 4.53 -4.97
N GLY A 129 -16.52 4.50 -4.72
CA GLY A 129 -15.66 5.67 -4.78
C GLY A 129 -14.37 5.41 -5.53
N ASP A 130 -13.91 6.43 -6.24
CA ASP A 130 -12.61 6.45 -6.90
C ASP A 130 -11.49 6.58 -5.87
N PHE A 131 -10.37 5.91 -6.13
CA PHE A 131 -9.14 6.02 -5.35
C PHE A 131 -7.93 6.23 -6.25
N ALA A 132 -6.90 6.86 -5.70
CA ALA A 132 -5.56 6.90 -6.25
C ALA A 132 -4.56 6.69 -5.11
N LEU A 133 -3.72 5.66 -5.24
CA LEU A 133 -2.59 5.40 -4.36
C LEU A 133 -1.29 5.66 -5.12
N HIS A 134 -0.37 6.35 -4.47
CA HIS A 134 0.96 6.65 -4.95
C HIS A 134 1.96 5.71 -4.28
N LEU A 135 2.57 4.79 -5.02
CA LEU A 135 3.50 3.80 -4.49
C LEU A 135 4.93 4.12 -4.90
N SER A 136 5.89 3.92 -4.00
CA SER A 136 7.31 4.01 -4.34
C SER A 136 7.63 3.11 -5.53
N GLU A 137 8.34 3.64 -6.52
CA GLU A 137 8.77 2.82 -7.67
C GLU A 137 9.90 1.87 -7.26
N CYS A 138 9.80 0.62 -7.68
CA CYS A 138 10.91 -0.33 -7.66
C CYS A 138 10.77 -1.32 -8.82
N ASP A 139 11.83 -1.44 -9.62
CA ASP A 139 11.85 -2.26 -10.86
C ASP A 139 11.63 -3.76 -10.59
N GLU A 140 11.87 -4.22 -9.36
CA GLU A 140 11.68 -5.60 -8.92
C GLU A 140 10.23 -5.92 -8.54
N THR A 141 9.32 -4.93 -8.61
CA THR A 141 7.91 -5.11 -8.22
C THR A 141 7.19 -6.01 -9.22
N GLU A 142 6.78 -7.19 -8.77
CA GLU A 142 6.03 -8.18 -9.56
C GLU A 142 4.53 -8.18 -9.24
N VAL A 143 4.18 -7.88 -7.98
CA VAL A 143 2.79 -7.91 -7.49
C VAL A 143 2.53 -6.70 -6.60
N ILE A 144 1.44 -5.97 -6.86
CA ILE A 144 0.89 -4.97 -5.95
C ILE A 144 -0.29 -5.60 -5.22
N ARG A 145 -0.25 -5.61 -3.89
CA ARG A 145 -1.39 -6.01 -3.04
C ARG A 145 -2.05 -4.78 -2.44
N ILE A 146 -3.35 -4.66 -2.65
CA ILE A 146 -4.19 -3.60 -2.09
C ILE A 146 -4.91 -4.15 -0.85
N PHE A 147 -4.90 -3.34 0.20
CA PHE A 147 -5.51 -3.63 1.49
C PHE A 147 -6.53 -2.53 1.80
N ALA A 148 -7.60 -2.90 2.50
CA ALA A 148 -8.55 -1.95 3.03
C ALA A 148 -9.02 -2.36 4.41
N PHE A 149 -9.29 -1.39 5.27
CA PHE A 149 -10.09 -1.63 6.47
C PHE A 149 -11.13 -0.53 6.64
N THR A 150 -12.21 -0.87 7.32
CA THR A 150 -13.34 0.03 7.58
C THR A 150 -13.40 0.38 9.06
N TYR A 151 -13.84 1.59 9.36
CA TYR A 151 -14.07 2.07 10.73
C TYR A 151 -15.13 3.16 10.75
N ALA A 152 -15.71 3.42 11.93
CA ALA A 152 -16.65 4.51 12.11
C ALA A 152 -15.90 5.84 12.13
N GLY A 153 -16.39 6.85 11.40
CA GLY A 153 -15.93 8.21 11.63
C GLY A 153 -16.20 8.62 13.09
N SER A 154 -15.26 9.33 13.71
CA SER A 154 -15.55 9.98 14.99
C SER A 154 -16.64 11.03 14.76
N GLU A 155 -17.80 10.89 15.40
CA GLU A 155 -18.79 11.97 15.45
C GLU A 155 -18.11 13.22 16.03
N SER A 156 -18.16 14.33 15.28
CA SER A 156 -17.66 15.64 15.67
C SER A 156 -18.67 16.40 16.52
#